data_AF-A0A0G1IHV5-F1
#
_entry.id   AF-A0A0G1IHV5-F1
#
_cell.length_a   1.000
_cell.length_b   1.000
_cell.length_c   1.000
_cell.angle_alpha   90.00
_cell.angle_beta   90.00
_cell.angle_gamma   90.00
#
_symmetry.space_group_name_H-M   'P 1'
#
loop_
_entity.id
_entity.type
_entity.pdbx_description
1 polymer ?
#
loop_
_entity_poly.entity_id
_entity_poly.type
_entity_poly.pdbx_seq_one_letter_code
_entity_poly.pdbx_strand_id
1 'polypeptide(L)'
;MRKNYFYLIIPLALFAISFASALALSSRGDFVLKQLASTLNVSSDAPPQKLSEEELVSMVKPAVVRIMVRAEVEASIPLFRVSFKDFTVKTVPNQKSIKISTPIDISGSGFVVNPDGYILTNAHVVSDMTIKKKILAPFILLAINYDLSSFSKEDAKNLEKKTEQEGLEFGKRILDYAVEESSFTFKTKKIVVLNPTSLGTTREKILNEGFTAEVVSVNDNFYKDDKDVAILKIAEKNLPSLRLGSGDKLSVGGQVYVFGFPSNAELNNNNLLESTFTKGLVNAFKNSQNTDFKIFQTDAKISTGSSGGPLFDTDGQVAGLVTFKTSSENQSNGDNFAFAVPAEIAKTVLSNSFIINDDGIYGAHLKAGLLLLRDKHCKDAITEFELAKSVNKKFGVARYVDPYIEKCNVLISSGLSIDSKWDEFMVKVRSLGMLAWALFAAGIFLVVILGIGITILLKRLKKDN
;
A
#
# COMPACT_ATOMS: atom_id res chain seq x y z
N MET A 1 63.41 60.07 -3.66
CA MET A 1 62.37 60.71 -4.50
C MET A 1 61.29 59.66 -4.74
N ARG A 2 60.14 59.69 -4.04
CA ARG A 2 58.88 60.33 -4.50
C ARG A 2 58.64 60.09 -6.00
N LYS A 3 57.48 59.66 -6.50
CA LYS A 3 56.17 59.22 -5.97
C LYS A 3 55.32 58.95 -7.24
N ASN A 4 54.28 58.13 -7.12
CA ASN A 4 53.07 58.12 -7.95
C ASN A 4 53.09 57.35 -9.29
N TYR A 5 52.86 56.03 -9.21
CA TYR A 5 52.12 55.24 -10.23
C TYR A 5 50.74 54.79 -9.72
N PHE A 6 50.19 55.48 -8.71
CA PHE A 6 49.02 55.01 -7.94
C PHE A 6 47.68 55.67 -8.32
N TYR A 7 47.59 56.44 -9.41
CA TYR A 7 46.36 57.19 -9.76
C TYR A 7 45.79 56.96 -11.17
N LEU A 8 46.20 55.91 -11.90
CA LEU A 8 45.64 55.65 -13.25
C LEU A 8 45.10 54.24 -13.50
N ILE A 9 45.18 53.31 -12.54
CA ILE A 9 44.69 51.93 -12.74
C ILE A 9 43.30 51.71 -12.13
N ILE A 10 42.85 52.59 -11.23
CA ILE A 10 41.56 52.46 -10.53
C ILE A 10 40.34 52.94 -11.36
N PRO A 11 40.42 53.95 -12.27
CA PRO A 11 39.24 54.37 -13.03
C PRO A 11 38.86 53.48 -14.22
N LEU A 12 39.81 52.71 -14.78
CA LEU A 12 39.55 51.84 -15.95
C LEU A 12 38.95 50.48 -15.57
N ALA A 13 39.21 49.98 -14.36
CA ALA A 13 38.61 48.74 -13.85
C ALA A 13 37.14 48.92 -13.41
N LEU A 14 36.73 50.13 -13.02
CA LEU A 14 35.36 50.41 -12.56
C LEU A 14 34.38 50.73 -13.69
N PHE A 15 34.84 51.14 -14.88
CA PHE A 15 33.97 51.37 -16.04
C PHE A 15 33.59 50.08 -16.78
N ALA A 16 34.45 49.05 -16.74
CA ALA A 16 34.14 47.72 -17.29
C ALA A 16 33.09 46.94 -16.47
N ILE A 17 32.90 47.28 -15.19
CA ILE A 17 31.98 46.60 -14.27
C ILE A 17 30.56 47.20 -14.31
N SER A 18 30.37 48.43 -14.82
CA SER A 18 29.04 49.06 -14.91
C SER A 18 28.35 48.95 -16.28
N PHE A 19 29.04 48.51 -17.35
CA PHE A 19 28.39 48.30 -18.66
C PHE A 19 27.96 46.85 -18.90
N ALA A 20 28.53 45.89 -18.16
CA ALA A 20 28.13 44.47 -18.22
C ALA A 20 26.82 44.17 -17.45
N SER A 21 26.34 45.09 -16.63
CA SER A 21 25.16 44.96 -15.77
C SER A 21 23.87 45.49 -16.40
N ALA A 22 23.93 46.12 -17.59
CA ALA A 22 22.76 46.68 -18.27
C ALA A 22 22.28 45.91 -19.52
N LEU A 23 23.10 45.01 -20.10
CA LEU A 23 22.69 44.19 -21.27
C LEU A 23 22.32 42.73 -20.93
N ALA A 24 22.48 42.30 -19.68
CA ALA A 24 22.20 40.92 -19.25
C ALA A 24 20.81 40.71 -18.63
N LEU A 25 19.91 41.71 -18.71
CA LEU A 25 18.58 41.66 -18.09
C LEU A 25 17.40 41.40 -19.04
N SER A 26 17.58 41.33 -20.36
CA SER A 26 16.48 41.05 -21.29
C SER A 26 16.52 39.66 -21.93
N SER A 27 17.62 38.90 -21.80
CA SER A 27 17.74 37.54 -22.37
C SER A 27 17.73 36.41 -21.33
N ARG A 28 17.64 36.73 -20.03
CA ARG A 28 17.63 35.75 -18.93
C ARG A 28 16.27 35.14 -18.62
N GLY A 29 15.16 35.73 -19.07
CA GLY A 29 13.82 35.16 -18.84
C GLY A 29 13.62 33.81 -19.54
N ASP A 30 13.90 33.75 -20.83
CA ASP A 30 13.75 32.52 -21.63
C ASP A 30 14.84 31.49 -21.37
N PHE A 31 16.07 31.92 -21.03
CA PHE A 31 17.16 31.02 -20.68
C PHE A 31 16.95 30.38 -19.30
N VAL A 32 16.45 31.13 -18.31
CA VAL A 32 16.13 30.56 -17.00
C VAL A 32 14.91 29.65 -17.07
N LEU A 33 13.91 29.95 -17.91
CA LEU A 33 12.77 29.04 -18.14
C LEU A 33 13.15 27.79 -18.94
N LYS A 34 14.02 27.89 -19.96
CA LYS A 34 14.57 26.70 -20.65
C LYS A 34 15.51 25.90 -19.77
N GLN A 35 16.29 26.54 -18.91
CA GLN A 35 17.19 25.85 -17.99
C GLN A 35 16.42 25.20 -16.84
N LEU A 36 15.36 25.84 -16.32
CA LEU A 36 14.40 25.24 -15.38
C LEU A 36 13.63 24.06 -16.02
N ALA A 37 13.19 24.19 -17.28
CA ALA A 37 12.58 23.09 -18.03
C ALA A 37 13.57 21.95 -18.31
N SER A 38 14.86 22.26 -18.53
CA SER A 38 15.90 21.25 -18.71
C SER A 38 16.35 20.57 -17.41
N THR A 39 16.22 21.25 -16.26
CA THR A 39 16.42 20.64 -14.92
C THR A 39 15.17 19.89 -14.44
N LEU A 40 13.99 20.18 -14.99
CA LEU A 40 12.78 19.38 -14.79
C LEU A 40 12.67 18.20 -15.76
N ASN A 41 13.38 18.24 -16.89
CA ASN A 41 13.77 17.04 -17.63
C ASN A 41 14.98 16.39 -16.95
N VAL A 42 14.73 15.87 -15.74
CA VAL A 42 15.45 14.69 -15.29
C VAL A 42 15.21 13.64 -16.37
N SER A 43 16.21 13.44 -17.22
CA SER A 43 16.40 12.20 -17.95
C SER A 43 16.37 11.07 -16.93
N SER A 44 15.19 10.50 -16.69
CA SER A 44 14.96 9.40 -15.76
C SER A 44 15.44 8.08 -16.38
N ASP A 45 16.69 8.05 -16.84
CA ASP A 45 17.35 6.83 -17.30
C ASP A 45 17.92 6.03 -16.11
N ALA A 46 17.89 6.60 -14.90
CA ALA A 46 17.96 5.78 -13.69
C ALA A 46 16.60 5.09 -13.51
N PRO A 47 16.55 3.74 -13.44
CA PRO A 47 15.34 3.03 -13.07
C PRO A 47 14.79 3.64 -11.78
N PRO A 48 13.46 3.81 -11.63
CA PRO A 48 12.89 4.25 -10.35
C PRO A 48 13.49 3.38 -9.24
N GLN A 49 14.19 4.00 -8.30
CA GLN A 49 14.89 3.26 -7.26
C GLN A 49 13.85 2.48 -6.45
N LYS A 50 13.98 1.16 -6.49
CA LYS A 50 13.10 0.21 -5.83
C LYS A 50 13.14 0.41 -4.32
N LEU A 51 11.97 0.56 -3.71
CA LEU A 51 11.84 0.63 -2.24
C LEU A 51 12.34 -0.67 -1.61
N SER A 52 13.04 -0.56 -0.48
CA SER A 52 13.31 -1.71 0.38
C SER A 52 12.00 -2.23 1.00
N GLU A 53 12.01 -3.47 1.48
CA GLU A 53 10.82 -4.07 2.11
C GLU A 53 10.38 -3.28 3.37
N GLU A 54 11.33 -2.72 4.12
CA GLU A 54 11.04 -1.86 5.28
C GLU A 54 10.38 -0.54 4.86
N GLU A 55 10.88 0.10 3.80
CA GLU A 55 10.30 1.34 3.28
C GLU A 55 8.92 1.11 2.67
N LEU A 56 8.71 -0.04 2.01
CA LEU A 56 7.40 -0.46 1.54
C LEU A 56 6.44 -0.65 2.72
N VAL A 57 6.88 -1.29 3.80
CA VAL A 57 6.08 -1.46 5.01
C VAL A 57 5.67 -0.10 5.61
N SER A 58 6.61 0.84 5.71
CA SER A 58 6.33 2.19 6.20
C SER A 58 5.35 2.94 5.31
N MET A 59 5.50 2.84 3.99
CA MET A 59 4.59 3.47 3.05
C MET A 59 3.16 2.90 3.12
N VAL A 60 3.02 1.59 3.33
CA VAL A 60 1.76 0.90 3.11
C VAL A 60 0.92 0.76 4.37
N LYS A 61 1.51 0.27 5.47
CA LYS A 61 0.75 -0.12 6.66
C LYS A 61 -0.16 0.97 7.23
N PRO A 62 0.21 2.27 7.26
CA PRO A 62 -0.68 3.31 7.78
C PRO A 62 -2.02 3.43 7.03
N ALA A 63 -2.04 3.08 5.74
CA ALA A 63 -3.24 3.17 4.92
C ALA A 63 -4.06 1.87 4.89
N VAL A 64 -3.53 0.77 5.45
CA VAL A 64 -4.21 -0.53 5.52
C VAL A 64 -5.06 -0.60 6.78
N VAL A 65 -6.34 -0.90 6.62
CA VAL A 65 -7.33 -0.83 7.68
C VAL A 65 -8.06 -2.16 7.88
N ARG A 66 -8.50 -2.41 9.12
CA ARG A 66 -9.34 -3.55 9.44
C ARG A 66 -10.81 -3.15 9.38
N ILE A 67 -11.61 -3.93 8.68
CA ILE A 67 -13.05 -3.71 8.51
C ILE A 67 -13.80 -4.77 9.31
N MET A 68 -14.79 -4.32 10.08
CA MET A 68 -15.69 -5.15 10.86
C MET A 68 -17.13 -4.85 10.44
N VAL A 69 -17.87 -5.88 10.08
CA VAL A 69 -19.31 -5.79 9.79
C VAL A 69 -20.05 -6.57 10.85
N ARG A 70 -21.05 -5.94 11.46
CA ARG A 70 -21.97 -6.56 12.41
C ARG A 70 -23.39 -6.33 11.92
N ALA A 71 -24.15 -7.41 11.77
CA ALA A 71 -25.55 -7.34 11.41
C ALA A 71 -26.40 -8.23 12.31
N GLU A 72 -27.59 -7.77 12.63
CA GLU A 72 -28.65 -8.60 13.21
C GLU A 72 -29.70 -8.84 12.14
N VAL A 73 -29.90 -10.10 11.77
CA VAL A 73 -30.75 -10.47 10.64
C VAL A 73 -31.82 -11.45 11.07
N GLU A 74 -33.07 -11.11 10.75
CA GLU A 74 -34.18 -12.04 10.77
C GLU A 74 -34.35 -12.62 9.36
N ALA A 75 -34.37 -13.95 9.24
CA ALA A 75 -34.60 -14.62 7.98
C ALA A 75 -35.79 -15.60 8.08
N SER A 76 -36.53 -15.70 6.99
CA SER A 76 -37.58 -16.70 6.79
C SER A 76 -37.22 -17.53 5.57
N ILE A 77 -36.90 -18.80 5.80
CA ILE A 77 -36.29 -19.69 4.81
C ILE A 77 -37.27 -20.83 4.55
N PRO A 78 -37.84 -20.97 3.34
CA PRO A 78 -38.69 -22.11 3.03
C PRO A 78 -37.87 -23.40 3.00
N LEU A 79 -38.50 -24.54 3.27
CA LEU A 79 -37.87 -25.82 3.03
C LEU A 79 -37.76 -26.02 1.52
N PHE A 80 -36.56 -26.32 1.02
CA PHE A 80 -36.33 -26.67 -0.38
C PHE A 80 -35.66 -28.03 -0.50
N ARG A 81 -35.86 -28.67 -1.66
CA ARG A 81 -35.17 -29.89 -2.07
C ARG A 81 -34.28 -29.58 -3.26
N VAL A 82 -33.11 -30.18 -3.23
CA VAL A 82 -32.16 -30.23 -4.34
C VAL A 82 -32.27 -31.64 -4.92
N SER A 83 -32.21 -31.79 -6.23
CA SER A 83 -32.09 -33.12 -6.86
C SER A 83 -30.87 -33.16 -7.76
N PHE A 84 -29.91 -34.02 -7.42
CA PHE A 84 -28.71 -34.26 -8.23
C PHE A 84 -28.99 -35.13 -9.46
N LYS A 85 -30.17 -35.74 -9.55
CA LYS A 85 -30.58 -36.55 -10.71
C LYS A 85 -30.90 -35.68 -11.94
N ASP A 86 -31.66 -34.60 -11.74
CA ASP A 86 -32.12 -33.70 -12.81
C ASP A 86 -31.58 -32.27 -12.67
N PHE A 87 -30.69 -32.06 -11.69
CA PHE A 87 -30.13 -30.76 -11.32
C PHE A 87 -31.23 -29.73 -11.01
N THR A 88 -32.31 -30.13 -10.35
CA THR A 88 -33.39 -29.17 -9.98
C THR A 88 -33.31 -28.73 -8.52
N VAL A 89 -33.87 -27.57 -8.24
CA VAL A 89 -34.10 -27.06 -6.88
C VAL A 89 -35.52 -26.52 -6.81
N LYS A 90 -36.28 -26.92 -5.79
CA LYS A 90 -37.70 -26.54 -5.61
C LYS A 90 -38.06 -26.44 -4.15
N THR A 91 -38.93 -25.50 -3.79
CA THR A 91 -39.56 -25.46 -2.47
C THR A 91 -40.45 -26.68 -2.25
N VAL A 92 -40.57 -27.10 -0.99
CA VAL A 92 -41.47 -28.18 -0.60
C VAL A 92 -42.85 -27.57 -0.32
N PRO A 93 -43.89 -27.92 -1.09
CA PRO A 93 -45.21 -27.34 -0.91
C PRO A 93 -45.78 -27.61 0.49
N ASN A 94 -46.59 -26.67 0.99
CA ASN A 94 -47.32 -26.78 2.26
C ASN A 94 -46.44 -26.97 3.51
N GLN A 95 -45.13 -26.72 3.42
CA GLN A 95 -44.22 -26.69 4.56
C GLN A 95 -44.09 -25.28 5.11
N LYS A 96 -44.04 -25.15 6.44
CA LYS A 96 -43.79 -23.85 7.07
C LYS A 96 -42.33 -23.45 6.86
N SER A 97 -42.11 -22.17 6.58
CA SER A 97 -40.77 -21.60 6.53
C SER A 97 -40.12 -21.62 7.92
N ILE A 98 -38.82 -21.88 7.94
CA ILE A 98 -37.98 -21.79 9.12
C ILE A 98 -37.67 -20.33 9.36
N LYS A 99 -38.00 -19.83 10.56
CA LYS A 99 -37.65 -18.48 10.97
C LYS A 99 -36.43 -18.52 11.87
N ILE A 100 -35.45 -17.68 11.57
CA ILE A 100 -34.26 -17.51 12.39
C ILE A 100 -34.01 -16.03 12.66
N SER A 101 -33.40 -15.74 13.80
CA SER A 101 -32.83 -14.43 14.12
C SER A 101 -31.41 -14.69 14.60
N THR A 102 -30.42 -14.11 13.93
CA THR A 102 -29.01 -14.41 14.23
C THR A 102 -28.12 -13.20 14.01
N PRO A 103 -27.17 -12.93 14.92
CA PRO A 103 -26.13 -11.95 14.69
C PRO A 103 -25.07 -12.53 13.75
N ILE A 104 -24.60 -11.72 12.80
CA ILE A 104 -23.56 -12.07 11.84
C ILE A 104 -22.42 -11.06 11.96
N ASP A 105 -21.24 -11.58 12.29
CA ASP A 105 -19.99 -10.82 12.26
C ASP A 105 -19.17 -11.25 11.03
N ILE A 106 -18.62 -10.27 10.30
CA ILE A 106 -17.66 -10.44 9.22
C ILE A 106 -16.47 -9.52 9.52
N SER A 107 -15.26 -10.00 9.24
CA SER A 107 -14.05 -9.19 9.32
C SER A 107 -13.25 -9.33 8.05
N GLY A 108 -12.66 -8.23 7.60
CA GLY A 108 -11.76 -8.20 6.45
C GLY A 108 -10.75 -7.09 6.59
N SER A 109 -9.96 -6.93 5.55
CA SER A 109 -9.02 -5.84 5.37
C SER A 109 -9.55 -4.87 4.30
N GLY A 110 -9.04 -3.66 4.33
CA GLY A 110 -9.21 -2.69 3.27
C GLY A 110 -8.02 -1.75 3.27
N PHE A 111 -8.02 -0.80 2.36
CA PHE A 111 -7.02 0.25 2.36
C PHE A 111 -7.56 1.55 1.80
N VAL A 112 -7.07 2.65 2.35
CA VAL A 112 -7.45 4.00 1.94
C VAL A 112 -6.85 4.28 0.56
N VAL A 113 -7.68 4.76 -0.37
CA VAL A 113 -7.29 5.09 -1.75
C VAL A 113 -7.40 6.58 -2.08
N ASN A 114 -7.96 7.36 -1.16
CA ASN A 114 -8.07 8.81 -1.28
C ASN A 114 -8.03 9.44 0.13
N PRO A 115 -7.31 10.57 0.32
CA PRO A 115 -7.17 11.24 1.61
C PRO A 115 -8.48 11.69 2.27
N ASP A 116 -9.57 11.82 1.50
CA ASP A 116 -10.91 12.15 1.99
C ASP A 116 -11.67 10.94 2.55
N GLY A 117 -11.03 9.79 2.75
CA GLY A 117 -11.62 8.66 3.49
C GLY A 117 -12.33 7.61 2.64
N TYR A 118 -12.03 7.54 1.34
CA TYR A 118 -12.47 6.42 0.51
C TYR A 118 -11.55 5.22 0.69
N ILE A 119 -12.16 4.06 0.92
CA ILE A 119 -11.47 2.80 1.24
C ILE A 119 -11.92 1.74 0.24
N LEU A 120 -10.96 1.03 -0.33
CA LEU A 120 -11.23 -0.20 -1.07
C LEU A 120 -11.22 -1.41 -0.16
N THR A 121 -12.09 -2.36 -0.45
CA THR A 121 -12.11 -3.70 0.13
C THR A 121 -12.76 -4.67 -0.86
N ASN A 122 -12.91 -5.94 -0.48
CA ASN A 122 -13.69 -6.88 -1.27
C ASN A 122 -15.19 -6.68 -1.08
N ALA A 123 -15.97 -6.96 -2.12
CA ALA A 123 -17.42 -6.96 -2.03
C ALA A 123 -17.90 -7.96 -0.98
N HIS A 124 -17.31 -9.16 -0.93
CA HIS A 124 -17.72 -10.18 0.01
C HIS A 124 -17.48 -9.81 1.49
N VAL A 125 -16.65 -8.80 1.79
CA VAL A 125 -16.44 -8.32 3.16
C VAL A 125 -17.65 -7.54 3.67
N VAL A 126 -18.37 -6.85 2.79
CA VAL A 126 -19.41 -5.87 3.16
C VAL A 126 -20.79 -6.11 2.55
N SER A 127 -20.87 -6.99 1.55
CA SER A 127 -22.08 -7.32 0.80
C SER A 127 -23.13 -8.02 1.66
N ASP A 128 -24.40 -7.66 1.44
CA ASP A 128 -25.54 -8.39 2.01
C ASP A 128 -25.59 -9.83 1.49
N MET A 129 -25.13 -10.08 0.27
CA MET A 129 -25.07 -11.42 -0.31
C MET A 129 -24.18 -12.35 0.51
N THR A 130 -23.07 -11.87 1.08
CA THR A 130 -22.25 -12.67 1.99
C THR A 130 -23.03 -13.08 3.24
N ILE A 131 -23.80 -12.16 3.81
CA ILE A 131 -24.60 -12.40 5.01
C ILE A 131 -25.70 -13.42 4.70
N LYS A 132 -26.42 -13.24 3.58
CA LYS A 132 -27.45 -14.16 3.09
C LYS A 132 -26.86 -15.56 2.84
N LYS A 133 -25.72 -15.65 2.16
CA LYS A 133 -25.01 -16.92 1.91
C LYS A 133 -24.61 -17.61 3.21
N LYS A 134 -24.05 -16.88 4.19
CA LYS A 134 -23.71 -17.45 5.51
C LYS A 134 -24.92 -18.02 6.23
N ILE A 135 -26.05 -17.32 6.17
CA ILE A 135 -27.32 -17.76 6.77
C ILE A 135 -27.85 -19.01 6.05
N LEU A 136 -27.83 -19.03 4.71
CA LEU A 136 -28.41 -20.10 3.90
C LEU A 136 -27.54 -21.36 3.82
N ALA A 137 -26.21 -21.24 3.95
CA ALA A 137 -25.26 -22.35 3.83
C ALA A 137 -25.67 -23.63 4.60
N PRO A 138 -26.04 -23.59 5.90
CA PRO A 138 -26.46 -24.80 6.61
C PRO A 138 -27.76 -25.41 6.06
N PHE A 139 -28.69 -24.60 5.55
CA PHE A 139 -29.95 -25.08 4.96
C PHE A 139 -29.73 -25.69 3.58
N ILE A 140 -28.84 -25.10 2.78
CA ILE A 140 -28.40 -25.66 1.50
C ILE A 140 -27.74 -27.02 1.73
N LEU A 141 -26.82 -27.11 2.70
CA LEU A 141 -26.14 -28.36 3.04
C LEU A 141 -27.13 -29.43 3.52
N LEU A 142 -28.13 -29.06 4.31
CA LEU A 142 -29.19 -29.96 4.74
C LEU A 142 -30.00 -30.50 3.55
N ALA A 143 -30.37 -29.64 2.60
CA ALA A 143 -31.12 -30.03 1.40
C ALA A 143 -30.30 -30.95 0.49
N ILE A 144 -28.99 -30.70 0.36
CA ILE A 144 -28.04 -31.54 -0.37
C ILE A 144 -27.93 -32.91 0.30
N ASN A 145 -27.69 -32.96 1.62
CA ASN A 145 -27.51 -34.22 2.34
C ASN A 145 -28.78 -35.09 2.31
N TYR A 146 -29.96 -34.46 2.32
CA TYR A 146 -31.23 -35.17 2.17
C TYR A 146 -31.31 -35.92 0.83
N ASP A 147 -31.00 -35.26 -0.29
CA ASP A 147 -31.01 -35.91 -1.61
C ASP A 147 -29.94 -37.00 -1.71
N LEU A 148 -28.73 -36.71 -1.22
CA LEU A 148 -27.61 -37.66 -1.20
C LEU A 148 -27.92 -38.93 -0.40
N SER A 149 -28.74 -38.84 0.66
CA SER A 149 -29.15 -40.01 1.44
C SER A 149 -30.03 -40.99 0.65
N SER A 150 -30.68 -40.52 -0.40
CA SER A 150 -31.50 -41.32 -1.32
C SER A 150 -30.79 -41.67 -2.64
N PHE A 151 -29.50 -41.35 -2.75
CA PHE A 151 -28.74 -41.41 -3.99
C PHE A 151 -28.36 -42.84 -4.38
N SER A 152 -28.73 -43.27 -5.59
CA SER A 152 -28.49 -44.63 -6.06
C SER A 152 -27.21 -44.79 -6.89
N LYS A 153 -26.77 -46.05 -7.10
CA LYS A 153 -25.64 -46.35 -8.00
C LYS A 153 -25.90 -45.93 -9.46
N GLU A 154 -27.15 -45.91 -9.89
CA GLU A 154 -27.51 -45.48 -11.26
C GLU A 154 -27.46 -43.96 -11.39
N ASP A 155 -27.82 -43.22 -10.33
CA ASP A 155 -27.69 -41.76 -10.31
C ASP A 155 -26.21 -41.33 -10.35
N ALA A 156 -25.32 -42.09 -9.70
CA ALA A 156 -23.87 -41.86 -9.77
C ALA A 156 -23.33 -41.98 -11.20
N LYS A 157 -23.76 -42.98 -11.97
CA LYS A 157 -23.38 -43.11 -13.40
C LYS A 157 -23.91 -41.99 -14.27
N ASN A 158 -25.05 -41.40 -13.91
CA ASN A 158 -25.60 -40.26 -14.65
C ASN A 158 -24.90 -38.94 -14.28
N LEU A 159 -24.45 -38.79 -13.03
CA LEU A 159 -23.56 -37.71 -12.61
C LEU A 159 -22.20 -37.75 -13.31
N GLU A 160 -21.63 -38.93 -13.55
CA GLU A 160 -20.36 -39.07 -14.29
C GLU A 160 -20.45 -38.52 -15.73
N LYS A 161 -21.66 -38.43 -16.30
CA LYS A 161 -21.88 -37.83 -17.62
C LYS A 161 -21.96 -36.30 -17.59
N LYS A 162 -22.08 -35.70 -16.40
CA LYS A 162 -22.18 -34.25 -16.22
C LYS A 162 -20.80 -33.61 -16.21
N THR A 163 -20.69 -32.47 -16.85
CA THR A 163 -19.47 -31.66 -16.86
C THR A 163 -19.29 -30.91 -15.53
N GLU A 164 -18.05 -30.55 -15.22
CA GLU A 164 -17.73 -29.69 -14.08
C GLU A 164 -18.48 -28.34 -14.14
N GLN A 165 -18.63 -27.78 -15.35
CA GLN A 165 -19.36 -26.54 -15.60
C GLN A 165 -20.84 -26.67 -15.25
N GLU A 166 -21.51 -27.75 -15.66
CA GLU A 166 -22.91 -28.01 -15.29
C GLU A 166 -23.09 -28.13 -13.77
N GLY A 167 -22.14 -28.76 -13.08
CA GLY A 167 -22.16 -28.87 -11.62
C GLY A 167 -22.01 -27.50 -10.94
N LEU A 168 -21.09 -26.66 -11.44
CA LEU A 168 -20.87 -25.31 -10.93
C LEU A 168 -22.10 -24.40 -11.15
N GLU A 169 -22.72 -24.46 -12.33
CA GLU A 169 -23.96 -23.75 -12.63
C GLU A 169 -25.12 -24.22 -11.74
N PHE A 170 -25.21 -25.53 -11.49
CA PHE A 170 -26.22 -26.05 -10.58
C PHE A 170 -26.03 -25.54 -9.15
N GLY A 171 -24.79 -25.52 -8.65
CA GLY A 171 -24.45 -24.93 -7.35
C GLY A 171 -24.87 -23.45 -7.27
N LYS A 172 -24.61 -22.66 -8.32
CA LYS A 172 -25.07 -21.26 -8.42
C LYS A 172 -26.59 -21.15 -8.37
N ARG A 173 -27.30 -22.00 -9.12
CA ARG A 173 -28.77 -22.04 -9.14
C ARG A 173 -29.37 -22.39 -7.77
N ILE A 174 -28.76 -23.32 -7.03
CA ILE A 174 -29.22 -23.66 -5.67
C ILE A 174 -29.13 -22.43 -4.76
N LEU A 175 -28.01 -21.70 -4.80
CA LEU A 175 -27.83 -20.50 -4.01
C LEU A 175 -28.81 -19.39 -4.42
N ASP A 176 -28.90 -19.10 -5.72
CA ASP A 176 -29.80 -18.08 -6.26
C ASP A 176 -31.26 -18.37 -5.85
N TYR A 177 -31.71 -19.60 -6.05
CA TYR A 177 -33.06 -20.03 -5.66
C TYR A 177 -33.29 -19.89 -4.16
N ALA A 178 -32.35 -20.33 -3.33
CA ALA A 178 -32.47 -20.22 -1.88
C ALA A 178 -32.52 -18.74 -1.41
N VAL A 179 -31.82 -17.84 -2.10
CA VAL A 179 -31.88 -16.40 -1.82
C VAL A 179 -33.21 -15.80 -2.27
N GLU A 180 -33.69 -16.14 -3.46
CA GLU A 180 -34.94 -15.62 -4.05
C GLU A 180 -36.18 -16.02 -3.26
N GLU A 181 -36.22 -17.27 -2.79
CA GLU A 181 -37.36 -17.82 -2.06
C GLU A 181 -37.33 -17.48 -0.56
N SER A 182 -36.21 -16.98 -0.05
CA SER A 182 -36.06 -16.58 1.36
C SER A 182 -36.24 -15.07 1.55
N SER A 183 -36.82 -14.66 2.67
CA SER A 183 -36.89 -13.25 3.04
C SER A 183 -35.86 -12.92 4.11
N PHE A 184 -35.20 -11.76 4.01
CA PHE A 184 -34.21 -11.28 4.99
C PHE A 184 -34.57 -9.86 5.44
N THR A 185 -34.63 -9.64 6.76
CA THR A 185 -34.83 -8.34 7.38
C THR A 185 -33.63 -8.01 8.26
N PHE A 186 -32.86 -7.00 7.88
CA PHE A 186 -31.73 -6.50 8.65
C PHE A 186 -32.26 -5.53 9.72
N LYS A 187 -32.24 -5.94 10.99
CA LYS A 187 -32.59 -5.06 12.12
C LYS A 187 -31.51 -4.00 12.33
N THR A 188 -30.26 -4.45 12.24
CA THR A 188 -29.09 -3.58 12.27
C THR A 188 -28.07 -4.10 11.26
N LYS A 189 -27.32 -3.18 10.65
CA LYS A 189 -26.09 -3.47 9.91
C LYS A 189 -25.15 -2.29 10.14
N LYS A 190 -24.02 -2.56 10.78
CA LYS A 190 -22.97 -1.57 11.05
C LYS A 190 -21.67 -2.04 10.40
N ILE A 191 -21.04 -1.14 9.64
CA ILE A 191 -19.72 -1.35 9.08
C ILE A 191 -18.79 -0.37 9.80
N VAL A 192 -17.74 -0.90 10.40
CA VAL A 192 -16.78 -0.15 11.20
C VAL A 192 -15.37 -0.40 10.67
N VAL A 193 -14.68 0.67 10.32
CA VAL A 193 -13.23 0.66 10.06
C VAL A 193 -12.54 0.89 11.40
N LEU A 194 -11.74 -0.07 11.85
CA LEU A 194 -11.10 0.06 13.16
C LEU A 194 -10.07 1.18 13.17
N ASN A 195 -10.00 1.91 14.28
CA ASN A 195 -8.98 2.91 14.52
C ASN A 195 -7.64 2.22 14.82
N PRO A 196 -6.60 2.34 13.96
CA PRO A 196 -5.31 1.68 14.16
C PRO A 196 -4.58 2.10 15.44
N THR A 197 -4.95 3.25 16.02
CA THR A 197 -4.34 3.79 17.25
C THR A 197 -5.20 3.57 18.50
N SER A 198 -6.30 2.82 18.39
CA SER A 198 -7.16 2.48 19.54
C SER A 198 -6.36 1.81 20.65
N LEU A 199 -6.55 2.29 21.88
CA LEU A 199 -6.01 1.68 23.10
C LEU A 199 -7.05 0.76 23.79
N GLY A 200 -8.18 0.51 23.11
CA GLY A 200 -9.19 -0.41 23.58
C GLY A 200 -8.63 -1.82 23.79
N THR A 201 -8.90 -2.40 24.96
CA THR A 201 -8.50 -3.78 25.32
C THR A 201 -9.62 -4.79 25.10
N THR A 202 -10.86 -4.33 24.87
CA THR A 202 -12.03 -5.17 24.59
C THR A 202 -12.53 -4.93 23.17
N ARG A 203 -13.09 -5.98 22.55
CA ARG A 203 -13.67 -5.90 21.21
C ARG A 203 -14.72 -4.79 21.09
N GLU A 204 -15.58 -4.64 22.09
CA GLU A 204 -16.62 -3.61 22.12
C GLU A 204 -16.01 -2.20 22.14
N LYS A 205 -15.00 -1.97 22.99
CA LYS A 205 -14.31 -0.67 23.06
C LYS A 205 -13.59 -0.34 21.75
N ILE A 206 -12.88 -1.31 21.16
CA ILE A 206 -12.20 -1.15 19.87
C ILE A 206 -13.20 -0.81 18.75
N LEU A 207 -14.38 -1.46 18.74
CA LEU A 207 -15.42 -1.17 17.76
C LEU A 207 -16.02 0.24 17.96
N ASN A 208 -16.25 0.65 19.21
CA ASN A 208 -16.81 1.98 19.52
C ASN A 208 -15.84 3.12 19.23
N GLU A 209 -14.53 2.88 19.32
CA GLU A 209 -13.47 3.83 18.93
C GLU A 209 -13.21 3.85 17.41
N GLY A 210 -13.78 2.91 16.66
CA GLY A 210 -13.65 2.82 15.22
C GLY A 210 -14.50 3.86 14.46
N PHE A 211 -14.24 3.96 13.16
CA PHE A 211 -14.94 4.86 12.26
C PHE A 211 -16.12 4.14 11.62
N THR A 212 -17.33 4.68 11.77
CA THR A 212 -18.49 4.18 11.02
C THR A 212 -18.26 4.44 9.53
N ALA A 213 -18.52 3.42 8.71
CA ALA A 213 -18.33 3.47 7.27
C ALA A 213 -19.65 3.30 6.52
N GLU A 214 -19.82 4.07 5.46
CA GLU A 214 -20.91 3.95 4.51
C GLU A 214 -20.45 3.18 3.27
N VAL A 215 -21.33 2.37 2.68
CA VAL A 215 -21.06 1.71 1.41
C VAL A 215 -21.33 2.68 0.28
N VAL A 216 -20.30 3.06 -0.46
CA VAL A 216 -20.42 3.90 -1.65
C VAL A 216 -20.76 3.06 -2.87
N SER A 217 -20.13 1.89 -2.99
CA SER A 217 -20.33 0.96 -4.08
C SER A 217 -20.00 -0.46 -3.62
N VAL A 218 -20.80 -1.44 -4.04
CA VAL A 218 -20.56 -2.86 -3.77
C VAL A 218 -21.08 -3.68 -4.93
N ASN A 219 -20.28 -4.64 -5.41
CA ASN A 219 -20.76 -5.61 -6.38
C ASN A 219 -21.37 -6.82 -5.66
N ASP A 220 -22.68 -6.86 -5.49
CA ASP A 220 -23.37 -8.02 -4.88
C ASP A 220 -23.33 -9.29 -5.76
N ASN A 221 -22.97 -9.16 -7.05
CA ASN A 221 -22.83 -10.28 -7.98
C ASN A 221 -21.42 -10.88 -8.02
N PHE A 222 -20.53 -10.52 -7.09
CA PHE A 222 -19.13 -10.97 -7.06
C PHE A 222 -18.94 -12.50 -7.14
N TYR A 223 -19.93 -13.29 -6.68
CA TYR A 223 -19.90 -14.76 -6.72
C TYR A 223 -20.20 -15.34 -8.11
N LYS A 224 -20.64 -14.49 -9.06
CA LYS A 224 -20.96 -14.84 -10.45
C LYS A 224 -19.91 -14.36 -11.44
N ASP A 225 -19.31 -13.20 -11.18
CA ASP A 225 -18.43 -12.48 -12.11
C ASP A 225 -17.00 -12.25 -11.58
N ASP A 226 -16.70 -12.77 -10.38
CA ASP A 226 -15.47 -12.59 -9.60
C ASP A 226 -14.99 -11.14 -9.40
N LYS A 227 -15.81 -10.12 -9.73
CA LYS A 227 -15.48 -8.70 -9.53
C LYS A 227 -15.72 -8.34 -8.06
N ASP A 228 -14.89 -8.89 -7.20
CA ASP A 228 -15.02 -8.81 -5.76
C ASP A 228 -14.42 -7.54 -5.19
N VAL A 229 -15.05 -6.40 -5.49
CA VAL A 229 -14.60 -5.06 -5.07
C VAL A 229 -15.76 -4.26 -4.50
N ALA A 230 -15.49 -3.54 -3.41
CA ALA A 230 -16.38 -2.55 -2.82
C ALA A 230 -15.61 -1.28 -2.42
N ILE A 231 -16.33 -0.16 -2.37
CA ILE A 231 -15.86 1.12 -1.88
C ILE A 231 -16.64 1.47 -0.62
N LEU A 232 -15.91 1.79 0.44
CA LEU A 232 -16.43 2.38 1.66
C LEU A 232 -16.02 3.84 1.78
N LYS A 233 -16.78 4.60 2.57
CA LYS A 233 -16.46 5.96 2.97
C LYS A 233 -16.52 6.10 4.48
N ILE A 234 -15.47 6.67 5.09
CA ILE A 234 -15.48 7.12 6.50
C ILE A 234 -15.42 8.64 6.58
N ALA A 235 -15.97 9.21 7.65
CA ALA A 235 -16.02 10.66 7.87
C ALA A 235 -14.71 11.24 8.43
N GLU A 236 -13.58 10.86 7.85
CA GLU A 236 -12.24 11.36 8.19
C GLU A 236 -11.57 11.98 6.96
N LYS A 237 -10.58 12.85 7.20
CA LYS A 237 -9.82 13.54 6.15
C LYS A 237 -8.33 13.48 6.43
N ASN A 238 -7.55 13.89 5.43
CA ASN A 238 -6.09 13.91 5.49
C ASN A 238 -5.52 12.54 5.89
N LEU A 239 -6.11 11.47 5.31
CA LEU A 239 -5.70 10.11 5.58
C LEU A 239 -4.45 9.73 4.78
N PRO A 240 -3.59 8.84 5.30
CA PRO A 240 -2.62 8.15 4.44
C PRO A 240 -3.39 7.32 3.41
N SER A 241 -3.00 7.37 2.14
CA SER A 241 -3.67 6.67 1.05
C SER A 241 -2.67 6.02 0.09
N LEU A 242 -3.14 5.01 -0.65
CA LEU A 242 -2.32 4.22 -1.56
C LEU A 242 -2.76 4.44 -3.00
N ARG A 243 -1.79 4.71 -3.87
CA ARG A 243 -2.03 4.73 -5.31
C ARG A 243 -2.14 3.33 -5.91
N LEU A 244 -3.09 3.19 -6.81
CA LEU A 244 -3.31 1.98 -7.59
C LEU A 244 -2.31 1.93 -8.76
N GLY A 245 -1.51 0.88 -8.75
CA GLY A 245 -0.64 0.47 -9.85
C GLY A 245 -1.41 -0.23 -10.95
N SER A 246 -0.70 -1.03 -11.74
CA SER A 246 -1.31 -1.90 -12.75
C SER A 246 -0.91 -3.33 -12.50
N GLY A 247 -1.88 -4.24 -12.59
CA GLY A 247 -1.66 -5.68 -12.50
C GLY A 247 -0.94 -6.25 -13.72
N ASP A 248 -0.96 -5.55 -14.86
CA ASP A 248 -0.35 -6.01 -16.13
C ASP A 248 1.17 -6.16 -16.06
N LYS A 249 1.81 -5.52 -15.07
CA LYS A 249 3.24 -5.66 -14.81
C LYS A 249 3.60 -6.98 -14.12
N LEU A 250 2.63 -7.66 -13.50
CA LEU A 250 2.89 -8.92 -12.83
C LEU A 250 3.17 -10.01 -13.85
N SER A 251 4.12 -10.89 -13.52
CA SER A 251 4.48 -12.06 -14.32
C SER A 251 4.61 -13.26 -13.40
N VAL A 252 4.42 -14.47 -13.92
CA VAL A 252 4.67 -15.71 -13.15
C VAL A 252 6.13 -15.71 -12.69
N GLY A 253 6.37 -16.03 -11.41
CA GLY A 253 7.67 -15.91 -10.74
C GLY A 253 7.97 -14.50 -10.21
N GLY A 254 7.12 -13.51 -10.51
CA GLY A 254 7.23 -12.17 -9.98
C GLY A 254 6.96 -12.12 -8.49
N GLN A 255 7.77 -11.36 -7.75
CA GLN A 255 7.60 -11.20 -6.31
C GLN A 255 6.46 -10.22 -6.01
N VAL A 256 5.64 -10.58 -5.03
CA VAL A 256 4.52 -9.77 -4.54
C VAL A 256 4.53 -9.67 -3.02
N TYR A 257 3.87 -8.64 -2.51
CA TYR A 257 3.70 -8.40 -1.09
C TYR A 257 2.23 -8.22 -0.76
N VAL A 258 1.79 -8.78 0.36
CA VAL A 258 0.41 -8.69 0.82
C VAL A 258 0.37 -8.07 2.20
N PHE A 259 -0.60 -7.17 2.40
CA PHE A 259 -0.89 -6.55 3.68
C PHE A 259 -2.34 -6.82 4.08
N GLY A 260 -2.57 -7.16 5.35
CA GLY A 260 -3.92 -7.39 5.84
C GLY A 260 -3.98 -7.83 7.30
N PHE A 261 -5.16 -8.19 7.76
CA PHE A 261 -5.44 -8.59 9.13
C PHE A 261 -5.92 -10.05 9.22
N PRO A 262 -4.99 -11.02 9.28
CA PRO A 262 -5.27 -12.43 9.55
C PRO A 262 -6.24 -12.65 10.73
N SER A 263 -7.29 -13.43 10.52
CA SER A 263 -8.29 -13.82 11.53
C SER A 263 -7.74 -14.83 12.53
N ASN A 264 -6.71 -15.60 12.16
CA ASN A 264 -6.05 -16.59 13.02
C ASN A 264 -5.01 -15.99 13.97
N ALA A 265 -4.87 -14.66 14.03
CA ALA A 265 -4.16 -13.96 15.09
C ALA A 265 -4.97 -13.85 16.41
N GLU A 266 -5.89 -14.80 16.66
CA GLU A 266 -6.43 -15.10 18.00
C GLU A 266 -5.40 -15.79 18.92
N LEU A 267 -4.15 -15.96 18.47
CA LEU A 267 -3.03 -16.45 19.30
C LEU A 267 -2.39 -15.36 20.17
N ASN A 268 -2.76 -14.09 20.00
CA ASN A 268 -2.46 -13.02 20.95
C ASN A 268 -3.63 -12.03 20.97
N ASN A 269 -4.47 -12.07 22.01
CA ASN A 269 -5.58 -11.12 22.24
C ASN A 269 -5.18 -9.63 22.32
N ASN A 270 -3.91 -9.29 22.03
CA ASN A 270 -3.32 -7.98 22.28
C ASN A 270 -2.97 -7.18 21.00
N ASN A 271 -3.16 -7.72 19.79
CA ASN A 271 -2.76 -6.97 18.58
C ASN A 271 -3.73 -7.09 17.39
N LEU A 272 -5.01 -6.74 17.62
CA LEU A 272 -6.06 -6.73 16.59
C LEU A 272 -5.88 -5.63 15.52
N LEU A 273 -4.98 -4.68 15.76
CA LEU A 273 -4.81 -3.43 15.01
C LEU A 273 -3.51 -3.36 14.21
N GLU A 274 -2.66 -4.38 14.31
CA GLU A 274 -1.45 -4.49 13.49
C GLU A 274 -1.72 -5.33 12.23
N SER A 275 -1.52 -4.73 11.07
CA SER A 275 -1.55 -5.46 9.80
C SER A 275 -0.31 -6.36 9.68
N THR A 276 -0.51 -7.59 9.24
CA THR A 276 0.55 -8.51 8.84
C THR A 276 1.08 -8.12 7.46
N PHE A 277 2.39 -8.28 7.28
CA PHE A 277 3.09 -8.17 6.00
C PHE A 277 3.59 -9.56 5.60
N THR A 278 3.21 -10.03 4.41
CA THR A 278 3.69 -11.30 3.86
C THR A 278 4.22 -11.13 2.45
N LYS A 279 5.22 -11.93 2.12
CA LYS A 279 5.87 -11.98 0.81
C LYS A 279 5.52 -13.29 0.13
N GLY A 280 5.38 -13.27 -1.19
CA GLY A 280 5.18 -14.45 -2.03
C GLY A 280 5.58 -14.20 -3.48
N LEU A 281 5.33 -15.19 -4.31
CA LEU A 281 5.50 -15.18 -5.76
C LEU A 281 4.13 -15.28 -6.44
N VAL A 282 4.02 -14.71 -7.64
CA VAL A 282 2.91 -15.00 -8.55
C VAL A 282 3.14 -16.38 -9.14
N ASN A 283 2.22 -17.30 -8.88
CA ASN A 283 2.34 -18.69 -9.32
C ASN A 283 1.62 -18.94 -10.64
N ALA A 284 0.48 -18.27 -10.83
CA ALA A 284 -0.36 -18.46 -12.01
C ALA A 284 -1.32 -17.28 -12.19
N PHE A 285 -1.88 -17.22 -13.39
CA PHE A 285 -3.04 -16.39 -13.70
C PHE A 285 -4.21 -17.33 -14.00
N LYS A 286 -5.34 -17.15 -13.32
CA LYS A 286 -6.57 -17.92 -13.53
C LYS A 286 -7.58 -17.07 -14.27
N ASN A 287 -8.32 -17.65 -15.22
CA ASN A 287 -9.42 -16.93 -15.86
C ASN A 287 -10.53 -16.69 -14.82
N SER A 288 -11.10 -15.50 -14.83
CA SER A 288 -12.31 -15.23 -14.08
C SER A 288 -13.49 -15.99 -14.70
N GLN A 289 -14.44 -16.37 -13.85
CA GLN A 289 -15.73 -16.91 -14.21
C GLN A 289 -16.58 -15.84 -14.89
N ASN A 290 -17.08 -16.16 -16.08
CA ASN A 290 -18.05 -15.35 -16.82
C ASN A 290 -17.59 -13.91 -17.11
N THR A 291 -16.28 -13.64 -17.06
CA THR A 291 -15.71 -12.34 -17.42
C THR A 291 -14.32 -12.48 -18.05
N ASP A 292 -13.90 -11.44 -18.76
CA ASP A 292 -12.65 -11.41 -19.53
C ASP A 292 -11.48 -10.78 -18.75
N PHE A 293 -11.26 -11.19 -17.49
CA PHE A 293 -10.04 -10.81 -16.76
C PHE A 293 -9.38 -12.00 -16.06
N LYS A 294 -8.11 -11.81 -15.68
CA LYS A 294 -7.32 -12.84 -14.99
C LYS A 294 -7.15 -12.52 -13.51
N ILE A 295 -7.37 -13.51 -12.66
CA ILE A 295 -7.15 -13.49 -11.22
C ILE A 295 -5.72 -13.94 -10.94
N PHE A 296 -5.01 -13.23 -10.08
CA PHE A 296 -3.63 -13.58 -9.70
C PHE A 296 -3.65 -14.67 -8.65
N GLN A 297 -2.85 -15.71 -8.83
CA GLN A 297 -2.58 -16.73 -7.81
C GLN A 297 -1.20 -16.50 -7.21
N THR A 298 -1.10 -16.51 -5.88
CA THR A 298 0.17 -16.36 -5.15
C THR A 298 0.31 -17.36 -4.00
N ASP A 299 1.54 -17.69 -3.62
CA ASP A 299 1.88 -18.47 -2.42
C ASP A 299 2.10 -17.60 -1.18
N ALA A 300 1.89 -16.27 -1.29
CA ALA A 300 1.94 -15.39 -0.14
C ALA A 300 1.00 -15.93 0.94
N LYS A 301 1.55 -16.12 2.16
CA LYS A 301 0.79 -16.68 3.27
C LYS A 301 -0.29 -15.69 3.68
N ILE A 302 -1.52 -15.94 3.25
CA ILE A 302 -2.71 -15.22 3.69
C ILE A 302 -3.59 -16.12 4.55
N SER A 303 -4.45 -15.52 5.36
CA SER A 303 -5.53 -16.23 6.03
C SER A 303 -6.84 -15.46 5.89
N THR A 304 -7.94 -16.08 6.34
CA THR A 304 -9.24 -15.41 6.50
C THR A 304 -9.01 -14.05 7.17
N GLY A 305 -9.65 -12.98 6.74
CA GLY A 305 -9.44 -11.62 7.28
C GLY A 305 -8.41 -10.78 6.52
N SER A 306 -7.49 -11.38 5.76
CA SER A 306 -6.61 -10.64 4.82
C SER A 306 -7.35 -10.19 3.56
N SER A 307 -8.53 -10.77 3.28
CA SER A 307 -9.41 -10.41 2.16
C SER A 307 -9.76 -8.92 2.17
N GLY A 308 -9.59 -8.29 1.02
CA GLY A 308 -9.75 -6.85 0.77
C GLY A 308 -8.47 -6.05 0.98
N GLY A 309 -7.41 -6.68 1.50
CA GLY A 309 -6.09 -6.07 1.65
C GLY A 309 -5.37 -5.90 0.30
N PRO A 310 -4.43 -4.93 0.20
CA PRO A 310 -3.72 -4.68 -1.04
C PRO A 310 -2.62 -5.73 -1.30
N LEU A 311 -2.49 -6.11 -2.57
CA LEU A 311 -1.36 -6.85 -3.12
C LEU A 311 -0.47 -5.86 -3.88
N PHE A 312 0.80 -5.82 -3.53
CA PHE A 312 1.81 -4.92 -4.07
C PHE A 312 2.78 -5.65 -5.00
N ASP A 313 3.16 -4.98 -6.08
CA ASP A 313 4.31 -5.35 -6.88
C ASP A 313 5.63 -4.89 -6.22
N THR A 314 6.74 -5.18 -6.89
CA THR A 314 8.06 -4.76 -6.44
C THR A 314 8.35 -3.27 -6.60
N ASP A 315 7.55 -2.55 -7.39
CA ASP A 315 7.66 -1.11 -7.58
C ASP A 315 6.97 -0.34 -6.44
N GLY A 316 6.34 -1.05 -5.50
CA GLY A 316 5.60 -0.48 -4.39
C GLY A 316 4.25 0.09 -4.83
N GLN A 317 3.66 -0.43 -5.91
CA GLN A 317 2.33 -0.06 -6.37
C GLN A 317 1.32 -1.16 -6.09
N VAL A 318 0.07 -0.79 -5.79
CA VAL A 318 -1.01 -1.78 -5.60
C VAL A 318 -1.34 -2.41 -6.95
N ALA A 319 -1.00 -3.68 -7.11
CA ALA A 319 -1.28 -4.47 -8.31
C ALA A 319 -2.61 -5.20 -8.23
N GLY A 320 -3.15 -5.45 -7.02
CA GLY A 320 -4.45 -6.10 -6.86
C GLY A 320 -5.01 -6.06 -5.44
N LEU A 321 -6.17 -6.69 -5.26
CA LEU A 321 -6.87 -6.84 -3.99
C LEU A 321 -6.97 -8.33 -3.66
N VAL A 322 -6.38 -8.75 -2.55
CA VAL A 322 -6.47 -10.15 -2.09
C VAL A 322 -7.92 -10.49 -1.80
N THR A 323 -8.41 -11.63 -2.30
CA THR A 323 -9.81 -12.05 -2.21
C THR A 323 -9.97 -13.39 -1.48
N PHE A 324 -10.05 -14.49 -2.21
CA PHE A 324 -10.23 -15.83 -1.70
C PHE A 324 -8.91 -16.60 -1.60
N LYS A 325 -8.95 -17.70 -0.86
CA LYS A 325 -7.92 -18.74 -0.84
C LYS A 325 -8.51 -20.01 -1.43
N THR A 326 -7.65 -20.97 -1.79
CA THR A 326 -8.11 -22.32 -2.16
C THR A 326 -9.08 -22.85 -1.09
N SER A 327 -10.27 -23.30 -1.51
CA SER A 327 -11.32 -23.79 -0.62
C SER A 327 -10.90 -25.06 0.10
N SER A 328 -11.46 -25.28 1.30
CA SER A 328 -11.19 -26.47 2.11
C SER A 328 -11.57 -27.79 1.44
N GLU A 329 -12.49 -27.78 0.47
CA GLU A 329 -12.90 -28.97 -0.28
C GLU A 329 -11.87 -29.42 -1.33
N ASN A 330 -10.98 -28.52 -1.76
CA ASN A 330 -9.81 -28.85 -2.58
C ASN A 330 -8.56 -29.12 -1.73
N GLN A 331 -8.69 -29.27 -0.39
CA GLN A 331 -7.60 -29.70 0.52
C GLN A 331 -7.32 -31.21 0.40
N SER A 332 -7.26 -31.76 -0.80
CA SER A 332 -6.79 -33.13 -0.95
C SER A 332 -5.26 -33.23 -0.80
N ASN A 333 -4.48 -32.14 -0.90
CA ASN A 333 -3.04 -32.11 -0.58
C ASN A 333 -2.48 -30.67 -0.43
N GLY A 334 -2.19 -30.23 0.80
CA GLY A 334 -1.07 -29.32 1.15
C GLY A 334 -1.01 -27.86 0.68
N ASP A 335 -1.55 -27.48 -0.48
CA ASP A 335 -1.22 -26.21 -1.12
C ASP A 335 -2.24 -25.10 -0.82
N ASN A 336 -1.84 -24.14 0.03
CA ASN A 336 -2.63 -22.94 0.35
C ASN A 336 -2.27 -21.79 -0.59
N PHE A 337 -2.97 -21.68 -1.72
CA PHE A 337 -2.84 -20.52 -2.61
C PHE A 337 -3.80 -19.39 -2.21
N ALA A 338 -3.31 -18.17 -2.38
CA ALA A 338 -4.03 -16.92 -2.28
C ALA A 338 -4.42 -16.44 -3.67
N PHE A 339 -5.56 -15.76 -3.78
CA PHE A 339 -6.01 -15.15 -5.02
C PHE A 339 -6.22 -13.65 -4.86
N ALA A 340 -5.97 -12.88 -5.92
CA ALA A 340 -6.19 -11.44 -5.94
C ALA A 340 -6.88 -10.97 -7.21
N VAL A 341 -7.86 -10.07 -7.05
CA VAL A 341 -8.52 -9.34 -8.15
C VAL A 341 -7.57 -8.24 -8.64
N PRO A 342 -7.38 -8.05 -9.95
CA PRO A 342 -6.50 -7.00 -10.48
C PRO A 342 -6.92 -5.58 -10.07
N ALA A 343 -5.94 -4.70 -9.91
CA ALA A 343 -6.18 -3.29 -9.57
C ALA A 343 -7.01 -2.57 -10.65
N GLU A 344 -6.98 -3.02 -11.91
CA GLU A 344 -7.79 -2.52 -13.03
C GLU A 344 -9.29 -2.59 -12.74
N ILE A 345 -9.74 -3.66 -12.09
CA ILE A 345 -11.15 -3.82 -11.68
C ILE A 345 -11.50 -2.75 -10.66
N ALA A 346 -10.64 -2.55 -9.65
CA ALA A 346 -10.84 -1.51 -8.65
C ALA A 346 -10.79 -0.09 -9.24
N LYS A 347 -9.88 0.18 -10.18
CA LYS A 347 -9.83 1.46 -10.91
C LYS A 347 -11.12 1.75 -11.67
N THR A 348 -11.70 0.73 -12.31
CA THR A 348 -12.99 0.86 -13.00
C THR A 348 -14.11 1.22 -12.03
N VAL A 349 -14.16 0.55 -10.88
CA VAL A 349 -15.17 0.80 -9.84
C VAL A 349 -15.00 2.21 -9.24
N LEU A 350 -13.77 2.67 -8.98
CA LEU A 350 -13.50 4.04 -8.51
C LEU A 350 -13.91 5.10 -9.54
N SER A 351 -13.59 4.87 -10.82
CA SER A 351 -13.92 5.78 -11.92
C SER A 351 -15.44 5.92 -12.10
N ASN A 352 -16.18 4.81 -12.04
CA ASN A 352 -17.64 4.80 -12.11
C ASN A 352 -18.29 5.51 -10.91
N SER A 353 -17.59 5.58 -9.78
CA SER A 353 -18.02 6.31 -8.58
C SER A 353 -17.45 7.74 -8.50
N PHE A 354 -16.81 8.24 -9.56
CA PHE A 354 -16.19 9.58 -9.62
C PHE A 354 -15.16 9.85 -8.51
N ILE A 355 -14.47 8.81 -8.05
CA ILE A 355 -13.44 8.91 -7.00
C ILE A 355 -12.06 8.92 -7.65
N ILE A 356 -11.30 9.96 -7.35
CA ILE A 356 -9.92 10.10 -7.79
C ILE A 356 -9.02 9.34 -6.81
N ASN A 357 -8.20 8.42 -7.31
CA ASN A 357 -7.17 7.79 -6.51
C ASN A 357 -5.95 8.71 -6.34
N ASP A 358 -5.50 8.90 -5.11
CA ASP A 358 -4.45 9.84 -4.74
C ASP A 358 -3.51 9.20 -3.69
N ASP A 359 -2.20 9.47 -3.79
CA ASP A 359 -1.17 9.06 -2.82
C ASP A 359 -1.23 9.89 -1.53
N GLY A 360 -1.88 11.06 -1.58
CA GLY A 360 -2.02 11.96 -0.45
C GLY A 360 -0.70 12.57 0.04
N ILE A 361 -0.82 13.40 1.08
CA ILE A 361 0.32 14.09 1.71
C ILE A 361 1.32 13.08 2.27
N TYR A 362 0.84 12.02 2.90
CA TYR A 362 1.70 11.01 3.53
C TYR A 362 2.64 10.33 2.53
N GLY A 363 2.07 9.74 1.48
CA GLY A 363 2.84 8.97 0.50
C GLY A 363 3.82 9.86 -0.26
N ALA A 364 3.41 11.07 -0.64
CA ALA A 364 4.26 12.02 -1.37
C ALA A 364 5.50 12.42 -0.55
N HIS A 365 5.30 12.89 0.67
CA HIS A 365 6.38 13.38 1.52
C HIS A 365 7.26 12.25 2.08
N LEU A 366 6.69 11.07 2.37
CA LEU A 366 7.51 9.92 2.76
C LEU A 366 8.46 9.52 1.63
N LYS A 367 7.97 9.40 0.39
CA LYS A 367 8.81 9.06 -0.77
C LYS A 367 9.92 10.10 -0.98
N ALA A 368 9.59 11.40 -0.91
CA ALA A 368 10.55 12.48 -1.03
C ALA A 368 11.63 12.44 0.08
N GLY A 369 11.21 12.28 1.34
CA GLY A 369 12.13 12.15 2.47
C GLY A 369 13.05 10.93 2.38
N LEU A 370 12.53 9.79 1.90
CA LEU A 370 13.34 8.59 1.70
C LEU A 370 14.40 8.78 0.60
N LEU A 371 14.09 9.50 -0.49
CA LEU A 371 15.08 9.83 -1.52
C LEU A 371 16.18 10.73 -0.95
N LEU A 372 15.81 11.81 -0.26
CA LEU A 372 16.77 12.73 0.37
C LEU A 372 17.65 12.04 1.42
N LEU A 373 17.07 11.12 2.22
CA LEU A 373 17.82 10.33 3.19
C LEU A 373 18.86 9.41 2.52
N ARG A 374 18.54 8.80 1.37
CA ARG A 374 19.52 7.98 0.61
C ARG A 374 20.68 8.82 0.10
N ASP A 375 20.38 10.04 -0.34
CA ASP A 375 21.38 11.04 -0.77
C ASP A 375 22.07 11.74 0.42
N LYS A 376 21.70 11.37 1.65
CA LYS A 376 22.21 11.92 2.92
C LYS A 376 21.91 13.41 3.13
N HIS A 377 20.94 13.98 2.42
CA HIS A 377 20.43 15.34 2.63
C HIS A 377 19.45 15.35 3.81
N CYS A 378 19.97 15.15 5.03
CA CYS A 378 19.16 14.84 6.20
C CYS A 378 18.27 16.00 6.67
N LYS A 379 18.68 17.27 6.48
CA LYS A 379 17.86 18.42 6.89
C LYS A 379 16.58 18.53 6.05
N ASP A 380 16.73 18.37 4.75
CA ASP A 380 15.60 18.38 3.82
C ASP A 380 14.75 17.12 4.03
N ALA A 381 15.39 15.95 4.22
CA ALA A 381 14.69 14.71 4.51
C ALA A 381 13.82 14.81 5.78
N ILE A 382 14.35 15.39 6.86
CA ILE A 382 13.58 15.63 8.10
C ILE A 382 12.37 16.54 7.83
N THR A 383 12.54 17.57 7.00
CA THR A 383 11.43 18.47 6.64
C THR A 383 10.31 17.71 5.94
N GLU A 384 10.64 16.87 4.97
CA GLU A 384 9.67 16.00 4.29
C GLU A 384 9.03 14.99 5.26
N PHE A 385 9.81 14.35 6.13
CA PHE A 385 9.28 13.42 7.12
C PHE A 385 8.32 14.07 8.13
N GLU A 386 8.58 15.29 8.57
CA GLU A 386 7.65 16.01 9.45
C GLU A 386 6.36 16.43 8.71
N LEU A 387 6.43 16.73 7.42
CA LEU A 387 5.24 16.93 6.59
C LEU A 387 4.44 15.62 6.46
N ALA A 388 5.10 14.47 6.27
CA ALA A 388 4.44 13.17 6.27
C ALA A 388 3.76 12.87 7.62
N LYS A 389 4.35 13.28 8.75
CA LYS A 389 3.76 13.12 10.09
C LYS A 389 2.55 14.02 10.36
N SER A 390 2.35 15.06 9.55
CA SER A 390 1.24 16.00 9.71
C SER A 390 -0.14 15.40 9.35
N VAL A 391 -0.18 14.21 8.72
CA VAL A 391 -1.42 13.55 8.35
C VAL A 391 -2.17 12.98 9.56
N ASN A 392 -3.42 12.54 9.36
CA ASN A 392 -4.35 12.15 10.41
C ASN A 392 -3.72 11.23 11.48
N LYS A 393 -3.55 11.78 12.70
CA LYS A 393 -2.86 11.11 13.80
C LYS A 393 -3.52 9.80 14.23
N LYS A 394 -4.82 9.62 13.97
CA LYS A 394 -5.55 8.38 14.31
C LYS A 394 -5.06 7.17 13.49
N PHE A 395 -4.31 7.40 12.42
CA PHE A 395 -3.71 6.34 11.58
C PHE A 395 -2.25 6.04 11.95
N GLY A 396 -1.73 6.68 13.01
CA GLY A 396 -0.47 6.29 13.64
C GLY A 396 0.77 6.46 12.77
N VAL A 397 0.75 7.34 11.76
CA VAL A 397 1.85 7.51 10.79
C VAL A 397 3.22 7.77 11.41
N ALA A 398 3.28 8.44 12.56
CA ALA A 398 4.53 8.81 13.22
C ALA A 398 5.42 7.59 13.51
N ARG A 399 4.82 6.47 13.94
CA ARG A 399 5.56 5.24 14.26
C ARG A 399 6.37 4.68 13.08
N TYR A 400 5.98 5.02 11.84
CA TYR A 400 6.63 4.58 10.62
C TYR A 400 7.61 5.60 10.05
N VAL A 401 7.55 6.85 10.54
CA VAL A 401 8.37 7.95 10.04
C VAL A 401 9.52 8.26 11.01
N ASP A 402 9.27 8.18 12.31
CA ASP A 402 10.24 8.51 13.36
C ASP A 402 11.58 7.75 13.22
N PRO A 403 11.63 6.46 12.84
CA PRO A 403 12.91 5.76 12.62
C PRO A 403 13.79 6.42 11.55
N TYR A 404 13.20 7.01 10.51
CA TYR A 404 13.96 7.69 9.45
C TYR A 404 14.47 9.07 9.90
N ILE A 405 13.69 9.78 10.72
CA ILE A 405 14.13 11.03 11.36
C ILE A 405 15.29 10.74 12.31
N GLU A 406 15.21 9.68 13.12
CA GLU A 406 16.30 9.28 14.01
C GLU A 406 17.56 8.92 13.21
N LYS A 407 17.42 8.18 12.11
CA LYS A 407 18.53 7.88 11.19
C LYS A 407 19.16 9.15 10.62
N CYS A 408 18.37 10.14 10.23
CA CYS A 408 18.86 11.46 9.81
C CYS A 408 19.64 12.16 10.93
N ASN A 409 19.11 12.19 12.15
CA ASN A 409 19.76 12.82 13.31
C ASN A 409 21.11 12.16 13.64
N VAL A 410 21.22 10.84 13.51
CA VAL A 410 22.49 10.11 13.66
C VAL A 410 23.49 10.51 12.57
N LEU A 411 23.06 10.65 11.31
CA LEU A 411 23.93 11.10 10.21
C LEU A 411 24.41 12.54 10.40
N ILE A 412 23.53 13.44 10.86
CA ILE A 412 23.86 14.83 11.16
C ILE A 412 24.88 14.91 12.30
N SER A 413 24.61 14.25 13.43
CA SER A 413 25.50 14.28 14.60
C SER A 413 26.86 13.62 14.33
N SER A 414 26.91 12.65 13.42
CA SER A 414 28.15 12.00 12.98
C SER A 414 28.91 12.82 11.91
N GLY A 415 28.36 13.94 11.43
CA GLY A 415 28.92 14.72 10.34
C GLY A 415 29.03 13.94 9.02
N LEU A 416 28.09 13.01 8.79
CA LEU A 416 27.95 12.21 7.58
C LEU A 416 26.80 12.70 6.68
N SER A 417 25.99 13.65 7.17
CA SER A 417 24.98 14.36 6.38
C SER A 417 25.63 15.28 5.35
N ILE A 418 25.02 15.40 4.17
CA ILE A 418 25.46 16.24 3.06
C ILE A 418 24.37 17.28 2.80
N ASP A 419 24.31 18.34 3.62
CA ASP A 419 23.26 19.36 3.50
C ASP A 419 23.75 20.64 2.81
N SER A 420 25.04 20.71 2.46
CA SER A 420 25.65 21.87 1.83
C SER A 420 26.88 21.47 0.99
N LYS A 421 27.29 22.37 0.09
CA LYS A 421 28.55 22.20 -0.67
C LYS A 421 29.78 22.04 0.23
N TRP A 422 29.73 22.63 1.43
CA TRP A 422 30.79 22.46 2.43
C TRP A 422 30.78 21.06 3.02
N ASP A 423 29.61 20.49 3.28
CA ASP A 423 29.51 19.11 3.77
C ASP A 423 30.00 18.11 2.72
N GLU A 424 29.67 18.32 1.45
CA GLU A 424 30.16 17.51 0.33
C GLU A 424 31.70 17.53 0.25
N PHE A 425 32.30 18.72 0.37
CA PHE A 425 33.75 18.88 0.45
C PHE A 425 34.33 18.15 1.67
N MET A 426 33.73 18.31 2.85
CA MET A 426 34.22 17.72 4.08
C MET A 426 34.14 16.19 4.08
N VAL A 427 33.09 15.60 3.50
CA VAL A 427 32.97 14.15 3.30
C VAL A 427 34.09 13.65 2.39
N LYS A 428 34.37 14.34 1.28
CA LYS A 428 35.46 14.01 0.37
C LYS A 428 36.82 14.10 1.05
N VAL A 429 37.05 15.13 1.85
CA VAL A 429 38.29 15.32 2.63
C VAL A 429 38.45 14.24 3.71
N ARG A 430 37.39 13.86 4.42
CA ARG A 430 37.43 12.78 5.43
C ARG A 430 37.65 11.40 4.81
N SER A 431 37.21 11.19 3.56
CA SER A 431 37.43 9.94 2.83
C SER A 431 38.87 9.73 2.35
N LEU A 432 39.71 10.77 2.42
CA LEU A 432 41.12 10.67 2.11
C LEU A 432 41.83 9.81 3.16
N GLY A 433 42.44 8.71 2.73
CA GLY A 433 43.14 7.77 3.61
C GLY A 433 44.30 8.40 4.39
N MET A 434 44.80 7.68 5.40
CA MET A 434 45.83 8.17 6.33
C MET A 434 47.10 8.70 5.63
N LEU A 435 47.46 8.14 4.48
CA LEU A 435 48.55 8.61 3.62
C LEU A 435 48.33 10.01 3.07
N ALA A 436 47.13 10.36 2.64
CA ALA A 436 46.82 11.69 2.13
C ALA A 436 46.92 12.75 3.23
N TRP A 437 46.48 12.41 4.45
CA TRP A 437 46.67 13.26 5.63
C TRP A 437 48.15 13.40 6.03
N ALA A 438 48.92 12.31 5.96
CA ALA A 438 50.36 12.35 6.23
C ALA A 438 51.11 13.22 5.21
N LEU A 439 50.75 13.15 3.93
CA LEU A 439 51.32 14.00 2.88
C LEU A 439 50.93 15.48 3.07
N PHE A 440 49.68 15.75 3.47
CA PHE A 440 49.23 17.10 3.76
C PHE A 440 49.98 17.71 4.95
N ALA A 441 50.16 16.94 6.04
CA ALA A 441 50.94 17.34 7.20
C ALA A 441 52.43 17.55 6.86
N ALA A 442 53.04 16.65 6.08
CA ALA A 442 54.42 16.79 5.62
C ALA A 442 54.61 18.03 4.75
N GLY A 443 53.65 18.35 3.88
CA GLY A 443 53.67 19.56 3.06
C GLY A 443 53.63 20.84 3.90
N ILE A 444 52.73 20.91 4.89
CA ILE A 444 52.67 22.05 5.83
C ILE A 444 53.99 22.19 6.59
N PHE A 445 54.54 21.08 7.08
CA PHE A 445 55.81 21.08 7.82
C PHE A 445 56.97 21.61 6.96
N LEU A 446 57.03 21.23 5.69
CA LEU A 446 58.03 21.72 4.72
C LEU A 446 57.91 23.23 4.49
N VAL A 447 56.69 23.76 4.35
CA VAL A 447 56.45 25.21 4.19
C VAL A 447 56.90 25.98 5.43
N VAL A 448 56.61 25.47 6.63
CA VAL A 448 57.05 26.08 7.88
C VAL A 448 58.58 26.10 7.98
N ILE A 449 59.25 24.99 7.65
CA ILE A 449 60.71 24.92 7.64
C ILE A 449 61.31 25.91 6.64
N LEU A 450 60.78 25.98 5.42
CA LEU A 450 61.24 26.92 4.40
C LEU A 450 61.02 28.37 4.84
N GLY A 451 59.88 28.68 5.46
CA GLY A 451 59.60 30.01 6.02
C GLY A 451 60.58 30.41 7.12
N ILE A 452 60.90 29.49 8.04
CA ILE A 452 61.91 29.68 9.09
C ILE A 452 63.30 29.85 8.47
N GLY A 453 63.66 29.02 7.49
CA GLY A 453 64.93 29.11 6.78
C GLY A 453 65.11 30.46 6.08
N ILE A 454 64.08 30.92 5.37
CA ILE A 454 64.07 32.24 4.70
C ILE A 454 64.18 33.36 5.73
N THR A 455 63.47 33.31 6.86
CA THR A 455 63.59 34.35 7.90
C THR A 455 64.96 34.38 8.56
N ILE A 456 65.59 33.22 8.78
CA ILE A 456 66.97 33.13 9.29
C ILE A 456 67.95 33.69 8.24
N LEU A 457 67.78 33.36 6.96
CA LEU A 457 68.62 33.85 5.87
C LEU A 457 68.50 35.38 5.72
N LEU A 458 67.29 35.92 5.75
CA LEU A 458 67.03 37.36 5.71
C LEU A 458 67.60 38.08 6.95
N LYS A 459 67.56 37.46 8.14
CA LYS A 459 68.22 37.99 9.34
C LYS A 459 69.75 38.01 9.23
N ARG A 460 70.37 37.03 8.55
CA ARG A 460 71.83 37.02 8.30
C ARG A 460 72.23 38.06 7.26
N LEU A 461 71.49 38.17 6.15
CA LEU A 461 71.73 39.18 5.11
C LEU A 461 71.58 40.63 5.61
N LYS A 462 70.81 40.85 6.68
CA LYS A 462 70.66 42.15 7.36
C LYS A 462 71.73 42.44 8.40
N LYS A 463 72.61 41.47 8.70
CA LYS A 463 73.74 41.60 9.64
C LYS A 463 75.07 41.84 8.91
N ASP A 464 75.12 41.52 7.62
CA ASP A 464 76.28 41.70 6.73
C ASP A 464 76.18 42.96 5.83
N ASN A 465 75.13 43.77 6.02
CA ASN A 465 74.97 45.15 5.55
C ASN A 465 74.88 46.06 6.78
#